data_AF-A0A6S7JAD3-F1
#
_entry.id   AF-A0A6S7JAD3-F1
#
_cell.length_a   1.000
_cell.length_b   1.000
_cell.length_c   1.000
_cell.angle_alpha   90.00
_cell.angle_beta   90.00
_cell.angle_gamma   90.00
#
_symmetry.space_group_name_H-M   'P 1'
#
loop_
_entity.id
_entity.type
_entity.pdbx_description
1 polymer ?
#
loop_
_entity_poly.entity_id
_entity_poly.type
_entity_poly.pdbx_seq_one_letter_code
_entity_poly.pdbx_strand_id
1 'polypeptide(L)'
;MACCGGGYPEYRFQTSVDKNFFCPICTDVLKDPVQCHNQHLFCRACITEHLKNSQTCPVCMEKLTEEALSKPARIVTGYLDGLMVNCEHEERGCVELVELGCLETHISVCEYKPVTCPNARCEAVVNMADLDEHTSEVCEYRQVYCEECDENMSLKKYGKHGCFISKDVQAIKVVLFQVQHQVKEMSNTQKEILEAIQNLTTASKMSTVKGEAASTSETKPQGDIVVIGGQNGVLMSSSWLDSVEMYSLANRTWTKLAPMQEKRAAATAHLYNGRVMVTGGRCDRSNVTRSMEYVRVREESEKDSWATVLCEESGWEPFFAEYGRYKRRPEHRNRGHRDEFSSLQCRLPFQCLGHKTAILNHHLWLVGGVIFNGPQRSLNASIHMSPIHSPHAYSFVVKCRMPKPLSFHGLEIVGNELLIIGGSTTGRMCDAVSTVLSYNTATNALRGLRPLPFPMLDMATVKHGDDVIIIGGSNNDDEYLNTVFKYNHKKRECEQLPGMKHKRSECAAVISGNKVFVMGGYNKEQGYLSSVECFDLESQIWHELPSMNEEKYKIAAVLVP
;
A
#
# COMPACT_ATOMS: atom_id res chain seq x y z
N MET A 1 0.34 -21.07 30.93
CA MET A 1 1.59 -20.91 31.67
C MET A 1 2.67 -21.65 30.90
N ALA A 2 3.40 -20.96 30.03
CA ALA A 2 4.55 -21.55 29.36
C ALA A 2 5.70 -21.55 30.38
N CYS A 3 6.23 -22.72 30.73
CA CYS A 3 7.43 -22.79 31.56
C CYS A 3 8.59 -22.13 30.80
N CYS A 4 9.03 -20.96 31.23
CA CYS A 4 10.16 -20.20 30.65
C CYS A 4 11.54 -20.86 30.90
N GLY A 5 11.63 -22.19 30.95
CA GLY A 5 12.83 -22.93 31.34
C GLY A 5 13.14 -24.18 30.50
N GLY A 6 12.61 -24.26 29.27
CA GLY A 6 12.85 -25.35 28.33
C GLY A 6 14.18 -25.27 27.58
N GLY A 7 14.42 -26.24 26.69
CA GLY A 7 15.52 -26.23 25.72
C GLY A 7 15.25 -25.30 24.54
N TYR A 8 16.13 -25.33 23.54
CA TYR A 8 15.94 -24.62 22.28
C TYR A 8 15.13 -25.49 21.29
N PRO A 9 13.98 -25.01 20.78
CA PRO A 9 13.24 -25.76 19.78
C PRO A 9 14.08 -26.06 18.54
N GLU A 10 14.00 -27.29 18.03
CA GLU A 10 14.82 -27.77 16.90
C GLU A 10 14.64 -26.90 15.65
N TYR A 11 13.43 -26.39 15.40
CA TYR A 11 13.13 -25.59 14.20
C TYR A 11 13.92 -24.27 14.13
N ARG A 12 14.55 -23.82 15.23
CA ARG A 12 15.40 -22.62 15.24
C ARG A 12 16.79 -22.87 14.66
N PHE A 13 17.19 -24.12 14.47
CA PHE A 13 18.52 -24.47 13.98
C PHE A 13 18.50 -24.65 12.46
N GLN A 14 19.55 -24.17 11.78
CA GLN A 14 19.65 -24.27 10.33
C GLN A 14 19.87 -25.72 9.86
N THR A 15 20.56 -26.52 10.66
CA THR A 15 20.89 -27.91 10.38
C THR A 15 20.20 -28.83 11.38
N SER A 16 19.93 -30.06 10.97
CA SER A 16 19.42 -31.10 11.88
C SER A 16 20.42 -31.35 12.99
N VAL A 17 19.97 -31.28 14.24
CA VAL A 17 20.81 -31.51 15.42
C VAL A 17 20.78 -32.99 15.78
N ASP A 18 21.91 -33.56 16.17
CA ASP A 18 21.97 -34.95 16.63
C ASP A 18 21.09 -35.15 17.88
N LYS A 19 20.26 -36.20 17.88
CA LYS A 19 19.30 -36.52 18.94
C LYS A 19 19.94 -36.72 20.31
N ASN A 20 21.23 -37.04 20.37
CA ASN A 20 21.98 -37.14 21.63
C ASN A 20 22.10 -35.80 22.37
N PHE A 21 21.86 -34.69 21.68
CA PHE A 21 21.88 -33.34 22.25
C PHE A 21 20.48 -32.79 22.57
N PHE A 22 19.49 -33.67 22.68
CA PHE A 22 18.13 -33.31 23.08
C PHE A 22 17.92 -33.67 24.54
N CYS A 23 17.25 -32.78 25.27
CA CYS A 23 16.91 -33.03 26.66
C CYS A 23 15.78 -34.06 26.75
N PRO A 24 15.94 -35.17 27.51
CA PRO A 24 14.89 -36.17 27.68
C PRO A 24 13.60 -35.67 28.37
N ILE A 25 13.66 -34.50 29.04
CA ILE A 25 12.53 -33.95 29.80
C ILE A 25 11.68 -33.03 28.92
N CYS A 26 12.29 -32.03 28.27
CA CYS A 26 11.57 -31.07 27.42
C CYS A 26 11.57 -31.43 25.94
N THR A 27 12.33 -32.46 25.53
CA THR A 27 12.44 -32.95 24.14
C THR A 27 12.97 -31.94 23.13
N ASP A 28 13.60 -30.87 23.61
CA ASP A 28 14.24 -29.82 22.81
C ASP A 28 15.77 -29.92 22.88
N VAL A 29 16.47 -29.20 22.00
CA VAL A 29 17.94 -29.10 22.02
C VAL A 29 18.40 -28.49 23.35
N LEU A 30 19.46 -29.04 23.94
CA LEU A 30 19.91 -28.69 25.28
C LEU A 30 20.22 -27.19 25.43
N LYS A 31 19.64 -26.58 26.48
CA LYS A 31 19.94 -25.20 26.94
C LYS A 31 20.58 -25.25 28.33
N ASP A 32 21.74 -24.60 28.48
CA ASP A 32 22.61 -24.71 29.67
C ASP A 32 22.76 -26.18 30.13
N PRO A 33 23.45 -27.00 29.32
CA PRO A 33 23.48 -28.45 29.52
C PRO A 33 24.20 -28.83 30.81
N VAL A 34 23.60 -29.76 31.55
CA VAL A 34 24.18 -30.42 32.73
C VAL A 34 24.09 -31.93 32.60
N GLN A 35 24.94 -32.65 33.30
CA GLN A 35 24.97 -34.12 33.27
C GLN A 35 24.92 -34.74 34.67
N CYS A 36 24.30 -35.92 34.75
CA CYS A 36 24.39 -36.77 35.93
C CYS A 36 25.74 -37.51 36.00
N HIS A 37 25.99 -38.25 37.09
CA HIS A 37 27.18 -39.09 37.25
C HIS A 37 27.34 -40.15 36.14
N ASN A 38 26.23 -40.70 35.64
CA ASN A 38 26.16 -41.59 34.47
C ASN A 38 26.13 -40.87 33.10
N GLN A 39 26.51 -39.58 33.03
CA GLN A 39 26.66 -38.80 31.79
C GLN A 39 25.38 -38.55 30.95
N HIS A 40 24.17 -38.79 31.48
CA HIS A 40 22.93 -38.37 30.81
C HIS A 40 22.78 -36.85 30.86
N LEU A 41 22.45 -36.23 29.71
CA LEU A 41 22.38 -34.78 29.52
C LEU A 41 20.97 -34.23 29.70
N PHE A 42 20.86 -33.07 30.34
CA PHE A 42 19.61 -32.35 30.54
C PHE A 42 19.81 -30.84 30.44
N CYS A 43 18.74 -30.09 30.10
CA CYS A 43 18.73 -28.65 30.34
C CYS A 43 18.72 -28.41 31.86
N ARG A 44 19.55 -27.49 32.37
CA ARG A 44 19.63 -27.21 33.82
C ARG A 44 18.25 -26.98 34.45
N ALA A 45 17.47 -26.06 33.88
CA ALA A 45 16.15 -25.72 34.42
C ALA A 45 15.19 -26.92 34.44
N CYS A 46 15.25 -27.80 33.43
CA CYS A 46 14.41 -28.99 33.36
C CYS A 46 14.75 -30.02 34.44
N ILE A 47 16.05 -30.33 34.62
CA ILE A 47 16.45 -31.31 35.63
C ILE A 47 16.31 -30.77 37.05
N THR A 48 16.61 -29.49 37.29
CA THR A 48 16.39 -28.84 38.60
C THR A 48 14.93 -28.94 39.01
N GLU A 49 13.98 -28.69 38.09
CA GLU A 49 12.55 -28.83 38.40
C GLU A 49 12.14 -30.28 38.67
N HIS A 50 12.68 -31.24 37.92
CA HIS A 50 12.43 -32.67 38.15
C HIS A 50 12.92 -33.13 39.53
N LEU A 51 14.14 -32.72 39.92
CA LEU A 51 14.79 -33.15 41.16
C LEU A 51 14.09 -32.64 42.42
N LYS A 52 13.31 -31.56 42.34
CA LYS A 52 12.43 -31.12 43.44
C LYS A 52 11.43 -32.20 43.87
N ASN A 53 11.04 -33.09 42.94
CA ASN A 53 9.97 -34.06 43.16
C ASN A 53 10.46 -35.51 43.29
N SER A 54 11.48 -35.94 42.53
CA SER A 54 11.87 -37.35 42.45
C SER A 54 13.23 -37.68 43.10
N GLN A 55 14.16 -36.72 43.19
CA GLN A 55 15.57 -36.92 43.56
C GLN A 55 16.26 -38.08 42.81
N THR A 56 15.82 -38.34 41.57
CA THR A 56 16.37 -39.40 40.70
C THR A 56 16.65 -38.87 39.31
N CYS A 57 17.60 -39.49 38.61
CA CYS A 57 17.81 -39.26 37.18
C CYS A 57 16.62 -39.81 36.36
N PRO A 58 15.99 -39.02 35.47
CA PRO A 58 14.88 -39.50 34.63
C PRO A 58 15.21 -40.66 33.69
N VAL A 59 16.50 -40.88 33.38
CA VAL A 59 16.94 -41.86 32.38
C VAL A 59 17.44 -43.14 33.03
N CYS A 60 18.38 -43.06 33.98
CA CYS A 60 18.93 -44.24 34.65
C CYS A 60 18.25 -44.59 35.98
N MET A 61 17.32 -43.77 36.46
CA MET A 61 16.57 -43.98 37.72
C MET A 61 17.42 -44.03 38.99
N GLU A 62 18.71 -43.68 38.91
CA GLU A 62 19.59 -43.61 40.06
C GLU A 62 19.41 -42.32 40.86
N LYS A 63 19.78 -42.36 42.15
CA LYS A 63 19.72 -41.19 43.04
C LYS A 63 20.56 -40.06 42.45
N LEU A 64 19.95 -38.89 42.32
CA LEU A 64 20.56 -37.69 41.80
C LEU A 64 20.09 -36.49 42.63
N THR A 65 21.03 -35.66 43.02
CA THR A 65 20.77 -34.39 43.74
C THR A 65 21.28 -33.24 42.88
N GLU A 66 20.78 -32.03 43.11
CA GLU A 66 21.17 -30.88 42.31
C GLU A 66 22.66 -30.56 42.44
N GLU A 67 23.24 -30.78 43.63
CA GLU A 67 24.68 -30.60 43.90
C GLU A 67 25.56 -31.63 43.17
N ALA A 68 24.99 -32.78 42.80
CA ALA A 68 25.70 -33.83 42.08
C ALA A 68 25.70 -33.63 40.55
N LEU A 69 25.03 -32.58 40.04
CA LEU A 69 25.06 -32.23 38.62
C LEU A 69 26.40 -31.61 38.25
N SER A 70 26.98 -32.08 37.15
CA SER A 70 28.25 -31.57 36.62
C SER A 70 28.06 -30.95 35.24
N LYS A 71 29.01 -30.11 34.82
CA LYS A 71 29.06 -29.61 33.43
C LYS A 71 29.51 -30.75 32.51
N PRO A 72 28.95 -30.86 31.30
CA PRO A 72 29.39 -31.85 30.34
C PRO A 72 30.81 -31.57 29.81
N ALA A 73 31.39 -32.56 29.14
CA ALA A 73 32.72 -32.43 28.54
C ALA A 73 32.78 -31.27 27.55
N ARG A 74 33.93 -30.58 27.47
CA ARG A 74 34.12 -29.41 26.59
C ARG A 74 33.81 -29.67 25.13
N ILE A 75 33.95 -30.90 24.66
CA ILE A 75 33.61 -31.29 23.28
C ILE A 75 32.10 -31.19 23.02
N VAL A 76 31.27 -31.52 24.02
CA VAL A 76 29.80 -31.41 23.95
C VAL A 76 29.39 -29.95 23.93
N THR A 77 29.93 -29.14 24.84
CA THR A 77 29.63 -27.70 24.88
C THR A 77 30.14 -27.00 23.61
N GLY A 78 31.37 -27.31 23.16
CA GLY A 78 31.93 -26.72 21.95
C GLY A 78 31.18 -27.09 20.67
N TYR A 79 30.63 -28.31 20.59
CA TYR A 79 29.74 -28.69 19.48
C TYR A 79 28.44 -27.89 19.50
N LEU A 80 27.79 -27.82 20.67
CA LEU A 80 26.55 -27.04 20.85
C LEU A 80 26.76 -25.56 20.53
N ASP A 81 27.83 -24.96 21.06
CA ASP A 81 28.14 -23.54 20.88
C ASP A 81 28.35 -23.16 19.40
N GLY A 82 28.85 -24.08 18.58
CA GLY A 82 29.06 -23.89 17.15
C GLY A 82 27.82 -24.15 16.27
N LEU A 83 26.69 -24.55 16.84
CA LEU A 83 25.45 -24.69 16.08
C LEU A 83 24.91 -23.32 15.66
N MET A 84 24.49 -23.19 14.40
CA MET A 84 23.85 -21.98 13.90
C MET A 84 22.37 -21.96 14.27
N VAL A 85 21.93 -20.90 14.94
CA VAL A 85 20.57 -20.76 15.47
C VAL A 85 19.99 -19.38 15.12
N ASN A 86 18.71 -19.36 14.76
CA ASN A 86 17.96 -18.13 14.56
C ASN A 86 17.71 -17.43 15.91
N CYS A 87 17.71 -16.10 15.90
CA CYS A 87 17.33 -15.29 17.06
C CYS A 87 15.91 -15.63 17.56
N GLU A 88 15.69 -15.51 18.87
CA GLU A 88 14.36 -15.76 19.47
C GLU A 88 13.33 -14.68 19.10
N HIS A 89 13.77 -13.56 18.54
CA HIS A 89 12.92 -12.46 18.08
C HIS A 89 12.63 -12.53 16.56
N GLU A 90 12.75 -13.71 15.95
CA GLU A 90 12.43 -13.95 14.54
C GLU A 90 10.99 -13.53 14.18
N GLU A 91 10.02 -13.88 15.03
CA GLU A 91 8.61 -13.47 14.85
C GLU A 91 8.39 -11.94 14.91
N ARG A 92 9.34 -11.21 15.51
CA ARG A 92 9.34 -9.74 15.57
C ARG A 92 10.13 -9.08 14.44
N GLY A 93 10.82 -9.86 13.60
CA GLY A 93 11.52 -9.40 12.40
C GLY A 93 13.04 -9.62 12.40
N CYS A 94 13.62 -10.20 13.46
CA CYS A 94 15.06 -10.49 13.48
C CYS A 94 15.40 -11.66 12.55
N VAL A 95 16.27 -11.45 11.56
CA VAL A 95 16.69 -12.50 10.61
C VAL A 95 18.12 -12.97 10.83
N GLU A 96 18.75 -12.53 11.93
CA GLU A 96 20.15 -12.85 12.22
C GLU A 96 20.29 -14.33 12.60
N LEU A 97 21.25 -14.97 11.93
CA LEU A 97 21.68 -16.33 12.18
C LEU A 97 23.03 -16.27 12.91
N VAL A 98 23.05 -16.75 14.16
CA VAL A 98 24.22 -16.63 15.04
C VAL A 98 24.68 -18.00 15.55
N GLU A 99 25.95 -18.13 15.87
CA GLU A 99 26.44 -19.28 16.63
C GLU A 99 25.76 -19.30 18.01
N LEU A 100 25.32 -20.48 18.46
CA LEU A 100 24.59 -20.64 19.72
C LEU A 100 25.37 -20.08 20.91
N GLY A 101 26.70 -20.20 20.92
CA GLY A 101 27.57 -19.63 21.95
C GLY A 101 27.55 -18.10 22.01
N CYS A 102 27.16 -17.43 20.91
CA CYS A 102 27.02 -15.98 20.81
C CYS A 102 25.56 -15.49 20.90
N LEU A 103 24.60 -16.39 21.13
CA LEU A 103 23.18 -16.05 21.08
C LEU A 103 22.78 -15.05 22.17
N GLU A 104 23.25 -15.22 23.41
CA GLU A 104 22.90 -14.29 24.51
C GLU A 104 23.45 -12.88 24.30
N THR A 105 24.68 -12.77 23.76
CA THR A 105 25.27 -11.46 23.47
C THR A 105 24.49 -10.76 22.36
N HIS A 106 24.08 -11.48 21.30
CA HIS A 106 23.18 -10.95 20.28
C HIS A 106 21.83 -10.50 20.86
N ILE A 107 21.13 -11.33 21.62
CA ILE A 107 19.81 -11.01 22.20
C ILE A 107 19.89 -9.74 23.07
N SER A 108 21.01 -9.54 23.79
CA SER A 108 21.19 -8.36 24.66
C SER A 108 21.13 -7.03 23.91
N VAL A 109 21.55 -7.01 22.64
CA VAL A 109 21.60 -5.82 21.77
C VAL A 109 20.70 -5.93 20.53
N CYS A 110 19.84 -6.94 20.48
CA CYS A 110 18.97 -7.19 19.33
C CYS A 110 17.96 -6.06 19.16
N GLU A 111 17.97 -5.42 17.99
CA GLU A 111 17.07 -4.30 17.65
C GLU A 111 15.58 -4.67 17.71
N TYR A 112 15.25 -5.96 17.54
CA TYR A 112 13.89 -6.49 17.57
C TYR A 112 13.47 -6.99 18.97
N LYS A 113 14.33 -6.84 19.97
CA LYS A 113 14.02 -7.20 21.35
C LYS A 113 12.81 -6.40 21.84
N PRO A 114 11.82 -7.04 22.49
CA PRO A 114 10.67 -6.35 23.04
C PRO A 114 11.07 -5.42 24.19
N VAL A 115 10.66 -4.15 24.08
CA VAL A 115 10.83 -3.13 25.12
C VAL A 115 9.50 -2.44 25.38
N THR A 116 9.22 -2.15 26.66
CA THR A 116 8.02 -1.43 27.09
C THR A 116 8.22 0.07 26.93
N CYS A 117 7.20 0.76 26.42
CA CYS A 117 7.22 2.21 26.30
C CYS A 117 7.39 2.89 27.69
N PRO A 118 8.31 3.87 27.83
CA PRO A 118 8.50 4.61 29.08
C PRO A 118 7.42 5.68 29.35
N ASN A 119 6.61 6.05 28.35
CA ASN A 119 5.56 7.05 28.54
C ASN A 119 4.51 6.55 29.53
N ALA A 120 4.22 7.35 30.56
CA ALA A 120 3.27 6.98 31.59
C ALA A 120 1.90 6.60 31.01
N ARG A 121 1.36 5.45 31.43
CA ARG A 121 0.09 4.86 30.95
C ARG A 121 0.12 4.28 29.53
N CYS A 122 1.29 4.23 28.89
CA CYS A 122 1.47 3.44 27.68
C CYS A 122 1.96 2.04 28.04
N GLU A 123 1.15 1.02 27.74
CA GLU A 123 1.50 -0.39 27.95
C GLU A 123 2.01 -1.05 26.65
N ALA A 124 2.35 -0.25 25.64
CA ALA A 124 2.82 -0.76 24.36
C ALA A 124 4.19 -1.44 24.51
N VAL A 125 4.32 -2.63 23.93
CA VAL A 125 5.59 -3.35 23.79
C VAL A 125 6.06 -3.25 22.35
N VAL A 126 7.06 -2.42 22.09
CA VAL A 126 7.62 -2.16 20.76
C VAL A 126 8.98 -2.85 20.59
N ASN A 127 9.55 -2.83 19.40
CA ASN A 127 10.94 -3.27 19.20
C ASN A 127 11.89 -2.20 19.74
N MET A 128 13.09 -2.60 20.17
CA MET A 128 14.11 -1.68 20.69
C MET A 128 14.46 -0.58 19.67
N ALA A 129 14.52 -0.92 18.38
CA ALA A 129 14.78 0.03 17.29
C ALA A 129 13.66 1.09 17.12
N ASP A 130 12.43 0.74 17.46
CA ASP A 130 11.24 1.58 17.24
C ASP A 130 10.89 2.44 18.47
N LEU A 131 11.60 2.29 19.59
CA LEU A 131 11.24 2.91 20.86
C LEU A 131 11.29 4.44 20.82
N ASP A 132 12.32 5.00 20.20
CA ASP A 132 12.51 6.45 20.10
C ASP A 132 11.41 7.09 19.22
N GLU A 133 11.10 6.48 18.07
CA GLU A 133 10.01 6.95 17.20
C GLU A 133 8.65 6.79 17.90
N HIS A 134 8.42 5.66 18.57
CA HIS A 134 7.18 5.44 19.30
C HIS A 134 6.98 6.51 20.38
N THR A 135 7.98 6.76 21.23
CA THR A 135 7.86 7.68 22.36
C THR A 135 7.67 9.13 21.93
N SER A 136 8.31 9.53 20.83
CA SER A 136 8.34 10.93 20.36
C SER A 136 7.26 11.29 19.34
N GLU A 137 6.82 10.35 18.50
CA GLU A 137 5.92 10.65 17.37
C GLU A 137 4.58 9.90 17.46
N VAL A 138 4.59 8.62 17.82
CA VAL A 138 3.41 7.74 17.69
C VAL A 138 2.59 7.64 18.98
N CYS A 139 3.25 7.64 20.13
CA CYS A 139 2.62 7.32 21.41
C CYS A 139 1.52 8.32 21.76
N GLU A 140 0.27 7.86 21.91
CA GLU A 140 -0.86 8.70 22.34
C GLU A 140 -0.66 9.34 23.72
N TYR A 141 0.25 8.79 24.53
CA TYR A 141 0.58 9.28 25.86
C TYR A 141 1.81 10.18 25.90
N ARG A 142 2.44 10.46 24.74
CA ARG A 142 3.53 11.43 24.64
C ARG A 142 3.06 12.81 25.09
N GLN A 143 3.94 13.54 25.78
CA GLN A 143 3.65 14.89 26.22
C GLN A 143 3.70 15.84 25.02
N VAL A 144 2.65 16.64 24.88
CA VAL A 144 2.51 17.70 23.88
C VAL A 144 2.14 19.00 24.60
N TYR A 145 2.56 20.10 24.00
CA TYR A 145 2.38 21.45 24.53
C TYR A 145 1.25 22.17 23.77
N CYS A 146 0.35 22.84 24.49
CA CYS A 146 -0.69 23.67 23.90
C CYS A 146 -0.29 25.14 23.94
N GLU A 147 -0.03 25.73 22.76
CA GLU A 147 0.36 27.14 22.63
C GLU A 147 -0.74 28.15 23.04
N GLU A 148 -1.99 27.72 23.10
CA GLU A 148 -3.14 28.60 23.38
C GLU A 148 -3.43 28.75 24.88
N CYS A 149 -3.15 27.69 25.68
CA CYS A 149 -3.39 27.69 27.13
C CYS A 149 -2.12 27.48 27.95
N ASP A 150 -0.96 27.34 27.32
CA ASP A 150 0.34 27.18 27.95
C ASP A 150 0.46 25.93 28.86
N GLU A 151 -0.31 24.87 28.55
CA GLU A 151 -0.31 23.63 29.31
C GLU A 151 0.32 22.45 28.55
N ASN A 152 1.07 21.61 29.28
CA ASN A 152 1.55 20.32 28.81
C ASN A 152 0.55 19.21 29.15
N MET A 153 0.28 18.33 28.20
CA MET A 153 -0.63 17.20 28.38
C MET A 153 -0.29 16.05 27.44
N SER A 154 -0.91 14.87 27.65
CA SER A 154 -0.77 13.80 26.66
C SER A 154 -1.49 14.12 25.36
N LEU A 155 -0.99 13.64 24.22
CA LEU A 155 -1.65 13.79 22.91
C LEU A 155 -3.13 13.34 22.94
N LYS A 156 -3.43 12.24 23.65
CA LYS A 156 -4.79 11.73 23.86
C LYS A 156 -5.70 12.72 24.60
N LYS A 157 -5.15 13.47 25.56
CA LYS A 157 -5.88 14.52 26.29
C LYS A 157 -6.01 15.78 25.42
N TYR A 158 -4.98 16.09 24.63
CA TYR A 158 -4.98 17.20 23.68
C TYR A 158 -6.10 17.10 22.63
N GLY A 159 -6.36 15.91 22.07
CA GLY A 159 -7.48 15.72 21.12
C GLY A 159 -8.88 15.94 21.71
N LYS A 160 -9.01 16.01 23.05
CA LYS A 160 -10.26 16.33 23.77
C LYS A 160 -10.20 17.70 24.46
N HIS A 161 -9.14 18.47 24.22
CA HIS A 161 -8.90 19.74 24.86
C HIS A 161 -9.79 20.84 24.26
N GLY A 162 -10.33 21.73 25.10
CA GLY A 162 -11.28 22.76 24.67
C GLY A 162 -10.74 23.70 23.59
N CYS A 163 -9.43 24.01 23.60
CA CYS A 163 -8.81 24.84 22.55
C CYS A 163 -8.65 24.13 21.20
N PHE A 164 -8.70 22.79 21.17
CA PHE A 164 -8.75 22.00 19.95
C PHE A 164 -10.19 21.95 19.39
N ILE A 165 -11.17 21.70 20.28
CA ILE A 165 -12.59 21.62 19.93
C ILE A 165 -13.13 22.97 19.41
N SER A 166 -12.63 24.11 19.89
CA SER A 166 -13.07 25.43 19.40
C SER A 166 -12.74 25.64 17.91
N LYS A 167 -11.58 25.16 17.45
CA LYS A 167 -11.14 25.22 16.05
C LYS A 167 -11.99 24.27 15.18
N ASP A 168 -12.26 23.05 15.66
CA ASP A 168 -13.13 22.09 14.96
C ASP A 168 -14.59 22.56 14.87
N VAL A 169 -15.14 23.15 15.94
CA VAL A 169 -16.52 23.68 15.93
C VAL A 169 -16.65 24.89 15.00
N GLN A 170 -15.62 25.75 14.93
CA GLN A 170 -15.61 26.85 13.96
C GLN A 170 -15.54 26.33 12.52
N ALA A 171 -14.70 25.34 12.25
CA ALA A 171 -14.63 24.69 10.93
C ALA A 171 -15.97 24.02 10.56
N ILE A 172 -16.61 23.32 11.50
CA ILE A 172 -17.91 22.66 11.30
C ILE A 172 -19.04 23.68 11.05
N LYS A 173 -19.04 24.83 11.72
CA LYS A 173 -20.03 25.90 11.47
C LYS A 173 -19.95 26.45 10.05
N VAL A 174 -18.73 26.61 9.52
CA VAL A 174 -18.51 27.03 8.13
C VAL A 174 -19.05 25.98 7.17
N VAL A 175 -18.77 24.69 7.41
CA VAL A 175 -19.28 23.58 6.59
C VAL A 175 -20.81 23.48 6.65
N LEU A 176 -21.42 23.64 7.84
CA LEU A 176 -22.88 23.60 8.01
C LEU A 176 -23.57 24.68 7.17
N PHE A 177 -23.01 25.90 7.17
CA PHE A 177 -23.53 27.01 6.38
C PHE A 177 -23.44 26.73 4.86
N GLN A 178 -22.34 26.12 4.41
CA GLN A 178 -22.16 25.72 3.01
C GLN A 178 -23.13 24.62 2.58
N VAL A 179 -23.35 23.60 3.42
CA VAL A 179 -24.31 22.52 3.13
C VAL A 179 -25.75 23.06 3.07
N GLN A 180 -26.13 23.97 3.96
CA GLN A 180 -27.44 24.62 3.91
C GLN A 180 -27.65 25.40 2.61
N HIS A 181 -26.60 26.04 2.08
CA HIS A 181 -26.66 26.73 0.79
C HIS A 181 -26.86 25.74 -0.37
N GLN A 182 -26.09 24.65 -0.40
CA GLN A 182 -26.19 23.63 -1.44
C GLN A 182 -27.57 22.95 -1.48
N VAL A 183 -28.17 22.67 -0.30
CA VAL A 183 -29.52 22.11 -0.22
C VAL A 183 -30.56 23.07 -0.83
N LYS A 184 -30.37 24.38 -0.66
CA LYS A 184 -31.26 25.40 -1.22
C LYS A 184 -31.13 25.49 -2.75
N GLU A 185 -29.92 25.40 -3.27
CA GLU A 185 -29.66 25.36 -4.72
C GLU A 185 -30.18 24.07 -5.37
N MET A 186 -30.02 22.92 -4.70
CA MET A 186 -30.61 21.66 -5.12
C MET A 186 -32.13 21.72 -5.17
N SER A 187 -32.77 22.41 -4.22
CA SER A 187 -34.21 22.62 -4.24
C SER A 187 -34.68 23.50 -5.42
N ASN A 188 -33.85 24.43 -5.90
CA ASN A 188 -34.18 25.28 -7.03
C ASN A 188 -33.97 24.54 -8.37
N THR A 189 -32.85 23.85 -8.53
CA THR A 189 -32.59 22.98 -9.69
C THR A 189 -33.62 21.85 -9.82
N GLN A 190 -34.09 21.29 -8.70
CA GLN A 190 -35.20 20.33 -8.72
C GLN A 190 -36.49 20.93 -9.31
N LYS A 191 -36.79 22.21 -9.06
CA LYS A 191 -37.95 22.90 -9.65
C LYS A 191 -37.77 23.12 -11.14
N GLU A 192 -36.57 23.51 -11.57
CA GLU A 192 -36.25 23.72 -12.99
C GLU A 192 -36.32 22.40 -13.79
N ILE A 193 -35.87 21.29 -13.19
CA ILE A 193 -36.00 19.95 -13.80
C ILE A 193 -37.47 19.54 -13.90
N LEU A 194 -38.30 19.81 -12.87
CA LEU A 194 -39.74 19.55 -12.91
C LEU A 194 -40.44 20.32 -14.03
N GLU A 195 -40.05 21.58 -14.25
CA GLU A 195 -40.55 22.40 -15.36
C GLU A 195 -40.08 21.88 -16.73
N ALA A 196 -38.82 21.46 -16.84
CA ALA A 196 -38.27 20.86 -18.06
C ALA A 196 -38.97 19.54 -18.42
N ILE A 197 -39.30 18.70 -17.43
CA ILE A 197 -40.06 17.46 -17.64
C ILE A 197 -41.49 17.74 -18.13
N GLN A 198 -42.15 18.79 -17.62
CA GLN A 198 -43.46 19.23 -18.13
C GLN A 198 -43.41 19.68 -19.60
N ASN A 199 -42.29 20.31 -20.00
CA ASN A 199 -42.07 20.73 -21.39
C ASN A 199 -41.73 19.55 -22.33
N LEU A 200 -41.04 18.52 -21.83
CA LEU A 200 -40.73 17.31 -22.61
C LEU A 200 -41.95 16.38 -22.76
N THR A 201 -42.81 16.29 -21.75
CA THR A 201 -44.06 15.51 -21.82
C THR A 201 -45.09 16.12 -22.79
N THR A 202 -45.02 17.43 -23.05
CA THR A 202 -45.80 18.09 -24.10
C THR A 202 -45.22 17.86 -25.50
N ALA A 203 -43.90 17.72 -25.64
CA ALA A 203 -43.23 17.38 -26.89
C ALA A 203 -43.35 15.89 -27.29
N SER A 204 -43.40 14.97 -26.32
CA SER A 204 -43.50 13.52 -26.54
C SER A 204 -44.83 13.03 -27.14
N LYS A 205 -45.82 13.89 -27.36
CA LYS A 205 -47.09 13.52 -28.01
C LYS A 205 -47.00 13.44 -29.55
N MET A 206 -45.83 13.68 -30.15
CA MET A 206 -45.60 13.52 -31.59
C MET A 206 -44.34 12.69 -31.91
N SER A 207 -44.43 11.37 -31.78
CA SER A 207 -43.98 10.39 -32.80
C SER A 207 -43.91 9.00 -32.16
N THR A 208 -44.41 8.00 -32.89
CA THR A 208 -44.44 6.59 -32.50
C THR A 208 -43.87 5.78 -33.64
N VAL A 209 -42.81 5.01 -33.40
CA VAL A 209 -42.53 3.76 -34.13
C VAL A 209 -41.88 2.75 -33.17
N LYS A 210 -42.40 1.52 -33.22
CA LYS A 210 -42.02 0.33 -32.45
C LYS A 210 -40.80 -0.38 -33.03
N GLY A 211 -40.12 -1.16 -32.20
CA GLY A 211 -39.30 -2.29 -32.66
C GLY A 211 -38.59 -3.00 -31.51
N GLU A 212 -39.15 -4.12 -31.04
CA GLU A 212 -38.47 -5.11 -30.19
C GLU A 212 -37.61 -6.04 -31.07
N ALA A 213 -36.44 -6.42 -30.57
CA ALA A 213 -35.86 -7.74 -30.85
C ALA A 213 -34.90 -8.11 -29.71
N ALA A 214 -35.16 -9.27 -29.09
CA ALA A 214 -34.31 -9.89 -28.09
C ALA A 214 -33.02 -10.41 -28.75
N SER A 215 -31.86 -10.13 -28.13
CA SER A 215 -30.58 -10.74 -28.46
C SER A 215 -30.00 -11.46 -27.25
N THR A 216 -29.59 -12.69 -27.47
CA THR A 216 -28.83 -13.59 -26.60
C THR A 216 -27.67 -12.88 -25.89
N SER A 217 -27.56 -13.12 -24.59
CA SER A 217 -26.59 -12.48 -23.70
C SER A 217 -25.16 -12.99 -23.92
N GLU A 218 -24.47 -12.43 -24.90
CA GLU A 218 -23.03 -12.25 -24.78
C GLU A 218 -22.81 -11.03 -23.89
N THR A 219 -22.21 -11.21 -22.72
CA THR A 219 -21.82 -10.10 -21.85
C THR A 219 -20.76 -9.26 -22.59
N LYS A 220 -21.21 -8.22 -23.30
CA LYS A 220 -20.32 -7.20 -23.85
C LYS A 220 -19.43 -6.68 -22.71
N PRO A 221 -18.12 -6.51 -22.94
CA PRO A 221 -17.27 -5.83 -21.97
C PRO A 221 -17.91 -4.49 -21.63
N GLN A 222 -18.13 -4.27 -20.34
CA GLN A 222 -18.75 -3.05 -19.82
C GLN A 222 -17.62 -2.05 -19.53
N GLY A 223 -17.81 -0.83 -20.00
CA GLY A 223 -16.92 0.29 -19.76
C GLY A 223 -15.81 0.47 -20.80
N ASP A 224 -15.15 1.61 -20.70
CA ASP A 224 -14.00 2.01 -21.50
C ASP A 224 -12.74 2.06 -20.63
N ILE A 225 -11.57 2.01 -21.24
CA ILE A 225 -10.29 2.00 -20.51
C ILE A 225 -9.63 3.34 -20.67
N VAL A 226 -9.33 4.02 -19.56
CA VAL A 226 -8.59 5.28 -19.56
C VAL A 226 -7.15 5.02 -19.14
N VAL A 227 -6.20 5.43 -19.98
CA VAL A 227 -4.74 5.33 -19.78
C VAL A 227 -4.17 6.71 -19.54
N ILE A 228 -3.33 6.84 -18.52
CA ILE A 228 -2.95 8.12 -17.93
C ILE A 228 -1.44 8.21 -17.75
N GLY A 229 -0.86 9.29 -18.29
CA GLY A 229 0.53 9.67 -18.09
C GLY A 229 1.52 8.63 -18.59
N GLY A 230 2.56 8.39 -17.81
CA GLY A 230 3.66 7.49 -18.13
C GLY A 230 4.92 8.23 -18.55
N GLN A 231 5.88 7.46 -19.05
CA GLN A 231 7.16 7.99 -19.52
C GLN A 231 7.55 7.32 -20.84
N ASN A 232 8.25 8.06 -21.69
CA ASN A 232 8.89 7.54 -22.90
C ASN A 232 10.19 8.31 -23.19
N GLY A 233 10.80 8.07 -24.36
CA GLY A 233 12.00 8.78 -24.83
C GLY A 233 13.33 8.14 -24.40
N VAL A 234 14.44 8.54 -25.02
CA VAL A 234 15.76 7.94 -24.79
C VAL A 234 16.41 8.42 -23.50
N LEU A 235 17.39 7.67 -22.97
CA LEU A 235 18.08 7.92 -21.68
C LEU A 235 18.44 9.39 -21.41
N MET A 236 18.84 10.15 -22.44
CA MET A 236 19.21 11.56 -22.33
C MET A 236 18.02 12.53 -22.44
N SER A 237 16.88 12.11 -22.98
CA SER A 237 15.66 12.91 -23.23
C SER A 237 14.38 12.19 -22.77
N SER A 238 14.41 11.53 -21.61
CA SER A 238 13.20 10.92 -21.04
C SER A 238 12.13 11.99 -20.84
N SER A 239 10.94 11.74 -21.37
CA SER A 239 9.79 12.63 -21.28
C SER A 239 8.73 11.98 -20.40
N TRP A 240 8.34 12.69 -19.34
CA TRP A 240 7.14 12.38 -18.57
C TRP A 240 5.93 12.92 -19.32
N LEU A 241 4.85 12.17 -19.26
CA LEU A 241 3.66 12.44 -20.05
C LEU A 241 2.53 12.94 -19.15
N ASP A 242 1.79 13.91 -19.67
CA ASP A 242 0.51 14.40 -19.16
C ASP A 242 -0.66 13.86 -19.99
N SER A 243 -0.37 13.09 -21.04
CA SER A 243 -1.35 12.56 -21.96
C SER A 243 -2.34 11.62 -21.27
N VAL A 244 -3.59 11.72 -21.72
CA VAL A 244 -4.68 10.84 -21.32
C VAL A 244 -5.34 10.31 -22.59
N GLU A 245 -5.54 9.00 -22.64
CA GLU A 245 -6.15 8.32 -23.78
C GLU A 245 -7.24 7.38 -23.29
N MET A 246 -8.31 7.26 -24.07
CA MET A 246 -9.42 6.37 -23.80
C MET A 246 -9.53 5.34 -24.91
N TYR A 247 -9.60 4.06 -24.55
CA TYR A 247 -9.92 2.98 -25.46
C TYR A 247 -11.37 2.58 -25.28
N SER A 248 -12.16 2.80 -26.33
CA SER A 248 -13.55 2.36 -26.34
C SER A 248 -13.62 0.86 -26.56
N LEU A 249 -14.17 0.10 -25.61
CA LEU A 249 -14.30 -1.36 -25.77
C LEU A 249 -15.38 -1.71 -26.80
N ALA A 250 -16.38 -0.84 -26.95
CA ALA A 250 -17.45 -0.99 -27.94
C ALA A 250 -16.94 -0.76 -29.36
N ASN A 251 -16.24 0.35 -29.58
CA ASN A 251 -15.80 0.79 -30.91
C ASN A 251 -14.41 0.26 -31.30
N ARG A 252 -13.65 -0.25 -30.32
CA ARG A 252 -12.24 -0.68 -30.48
C ARG A 252 -11.35 0.43 -31.04
N THR A 253 -11.57 1.65 -30.58
CA THR A 253 -10.85 2.85 -31.03
C THR A 253 -10.25 3.60 -29.86
N TRP A 254 -9.09 4.21 -30.12
CA TRP A 254 -8.42 5.10 -29.18
C TRP A 254 -8.80 6.56 -29.45
N THR A 255 -9.19 7.26 -28.40
CA THR A 255 -9.48 8.69 -28.42
C THR A 255 -8.56 9.40 -27.45
N LYS A 256 -7.94 10.51 -27.88
CA LYS A 256 -7.17 11.37 -26.98
C LYS A 256 -8.13 12.20 -26.14
N LEU A 257 -7.96 12.14 -24.83
CA LEU A 257 -8.67 13.02 -23.88
C LEU A 257 -7.78 14.23 -23.55
N ALA A 258 -8.31 15.21 -22.84
CA ALA A 258 -7.47 16.34 -22.44
C ALA A 258 -6.39 15.90 -21.43
N PRO A 259 -5.20 16.53 -21.49
CA PRO A 259 -4.05 16.13 -20.68
C PRO A 259 -4.22 16.55 -19.22
N MET A 260 -3.46 15.88 -18.34
CA MET A 260 -3.24 16.29 -16.95
C MET A 260 -2.51 17.63 -16.85
N GLN A 261 -2.57 18.26 -15.68
CA GLN A 261 -1.80 19.49 -15.40
C GLN A 261 -0.32 19.20 -15.18
N GLU A 262 -0.05 18.17 -14.37
CA GLU A 262 1.31 17.73 -14.11
C GLU A 262 1.58 16.44 -14.87
N LYS A 263 2.63 16.47 -15.71
CA LYS A 263 3.25 15.28 -16.27
C LYS A 263 3.63 14.33 -15.14
N ARG A 264 3.31 13.04 -15.27
CA ARG A 264 3.65 12.06 -14.24
C ARG A 264 3.78 10.65 -14.79
N ALA A 265 4.72 9.89 -14.23
CA ALA A 265 4.89 8.46 -14.43
C ALA A 265 4.92 7.74 -13.09
N ALA A 266 4.60 6.45 -13.08
CA ALA A 266 4.47 5.61 -11.88
C ALA A 266 3.48 6.20 -10.86
N ALA A 267 2.44 6.87 -11.38
CA ALA A 267 1.28 7.29 -10.60
C ALA A 267 0.33 6.10 -10.41
N THR A 268 -0.63 6.25 -9.50
CA THR A 268 -1.73 5.30 -9.36
C THR A 268 -3.06 5.97 -9.65
N ALA A 269 -3.99 5.25 -10.27
CA ALA A 269 -5.28 5.80 -10.68
C ALA A 269 -6.45 4.91 -10.26
N HIS A 270 -7.56 5.54 -9.86
CA HIS A 270 -8.75 4.87 -9.31
C HIS A 270 -10.01 5.58 -9.76
N LEU A 271 -11.06 4.82 -10.07
CA LEU A 271 -12.39 5.37 -10.25
C LEU A 271 -13.08 5.52 -8.89
N TYR A 272 -13.47 6.74 -8.54
CA TYR A 272 -14.18 7.04 -7.29
C TYR A 272 -15.24 8.11 -7.51
N ASN A 273 -16.50 7.82 -7.14
CA ASN A 273 -17.65 8.72 -7.32
C ASN A 273 -17.78 9.28 -8.76
N GLY A 274 -17.59 8.43 -9.77
CA GLY A 274 -17.67 8.81 -11.18
C GLY A 274 -16.53 9.71 -11.66
N ARG A 275 -15.44 9.79 -10.90
CA ARG A 275 -14.25 10.56 -11.25
C ARG A 275 -13.03 9.64 -11.21
N VAL A 276 -12.16 9.79 -12.20
CA VAL A 276 -10.86 9.15 -12.19
C VAL A 276 -9.93 10.03 -11.38
N MET A 277 -9.39 9.49 -10.29
CA MET A 277 -8.43 10.13 -9.40
C MET A 277 -7.05 9.58 -9.69
N VAL A 278 -6.05 10.45 -9.79
CA VAL A 278 -4.66 10.11 -10.07
C VAL A 278 -3.80 10.64 -8.94
N THR A 279 -2.95 9.78 -8.34
CA THR A 279 -2.19 10.13 -7.14
C THR A 279 -0.70 9.86 -7.30
N GLY A 280 0.10 10.83 -6.84
CA GLY A 280 1.55 10.74 -6.77
C GLY A 280 2.25 10.58 -8.13
N GLY A 281 3.41 9.94 -8.10
CA GLY A 281 4.25 9.68 -9.27
C GLY A 281 5.46 10.61 -9.36
N ARG A 282 6.27 10.39 -10.39
CA ARG A 282 7.42 11.22 -10.73
C ARG A 282 7.09 12.12 -11.92
N CYS A 283 7.37 13.41 -11.80
CA CYS A 283 7.07 14.41 -12.82
C CYS A 283 8.27 14.73 -13.71
N ASP A 284 9.48 14.65 -13.14
CA ASP A 284 10.73 14.83 -13.86
C ASP A 284 11.88 14.06 -13.18
N ARG A 285 13.12 14.22 -13.64
CA ARG A 285 14.30 13.53 -13.07
C ARG A 285 14.52 13.82 -11.58
N SER A 286 14.11 15.01 -11.13
CA SER A 286 14.34 15.53 -9.78
C SER A 286 13.08 15.58 -8.91
N ASN A 287 11.90 15.62 -9.50
CA ASN A 287 10.66 15.90 -8.79
C ASN A 287 9.74 14.68 -8.73
N VAL A 288 9.46 14.24 -7.50
CA VAL A 288 8.42 13.27 -7.17
C VAL A 288 7.28 14.05 -6.53
N THR A 289 6.08 13.95 -7.08
CA THR A 289 4.97 14.80 -6.65
C THR A 289 4.20 14.18 -5.49
N ARG A 290 3.64 15.04 -4.64
CA ARG A 290 2.61 14.68 -3.68
C ARG A 290 1.20 14.93 -4.24
N SER A 291 1.09 15.54 -5.42
CA SER A 291 -0.18 16.03 -5.94
C SER A 291 -1.15 14.90 -6.26
N MET A 292 -2.43 15.23 -6.13
CA MET A 292 -3.54 14.41 -6.57
C MET A 292 -4.38 15.21 -7.56
N GLU A 293 -4.69 14.61 -8.71
CA GLU A 293 -5.54 15.18 -9.76
C GLU A 293 -6.80 14.33 -9.94
N TYR A 294 -7.89 14.92 -10.44
CA TYR A 294 -9.12 14.19 -10.75
C TYR A 294 -9.74 14.67 -12.06
N VAL A 295 -10.38 13.75 -12.76
CA VAL A 295 -11.16 14.02 -13.97
C VAL A 295 -12.52 13.36 -13.91
N ARG A 296 -13.55 14.04 -14.42
CA ARG A 296 -14.82 13.41 -14.74
C ARG A 296 -14.80 12.99 -16.20
N VAL A 297 -14.86 11.69 -16.46
CA VAL A 297 -15.04 11.16 -17.81
C VAL A 297 -16.55 11.14 -18.07
N ARG A 298 -17.04 11.90 -19.06
CA ARG A 298 -18.47 11.96 -19.44
C ARG A 298 -18.68 11.27 -20.80
N GLU A 299 -19.92 10.82 -21.06
CA GLU A 299 -20.34 10.25 -22.35
C GLU A 299 -20.49 11.32 -23.46
N GLU A 300 -20.24 10.91 -24.70
CA GLU A 300 -19.98 11.65 -25.96
C GLU A 300 -20.94 12.78 -26.42
N SER A 301 -21.94 13.23 -25.64
CA SER A 301 -22.96 14.18 -26.12
C SER A 301 -22.75 15.66 -25.78
N GLU A 302 -21.73 16.00 -24.98
CA GLU A 302 -21.32 17.38 -24.73
C GLU A 302 -19.80 17.45 -24.89
N LYS A 303 -19.28 18.43 -25.66
CA LYS A 303 -17.83 18.61 -25.86
C LYS A 303 -17.09 18.45 -24.54
N ASP A 304 -16.08 17.58 -24.51
CA ASP A 304 -15.19 17.37 -23.36
C ASP A 304 -14.62 18.70 -22.87
N SER A 305 -15.28 19.30 -21.88
CA SER A 305 -14.79 20.46 -21.16
C SER A 305 -14.45 20.02 -19.74
N TRP A 306 -13.17 20.06 -19.42
CA TRP A 306 -12.69 20.01 -18.05
C TRP A 306 -13.16 21.30 -17.37
N ALA A 307 -14.29 21.23 -16.66
CA ALA A 307 -14.94 22.43 -16.15
C ALA A 307 -14.32 22.90 -14.82
N THR A 308 -13.93 24.17 -14.80
CA THR A 308 -13.79 25.01 -13.60
C THR A 308 -15.19 25.39 -13.11
N VAL A 309 -15.48 25.22 -11.82
CA VAL A 309 -16.49 26.07 -11.17
C VAL A 309 -15.75 27.35 -10.82
N LEU A 310 -15.86 28.37 -11.68
CA LEU A 310 -15.61 29.72 -11.23
C LEU A 310 -16.71 30.01 -10.21
N CYS A 311 -16.30 30.45 -9.02
CA CYS A 311 -17.19 31.10 -8.08
C CYS A 311 -17.94 32.17 -8.88
N GLU A 312 -19.26 32.09 -8.98
CA GLU A 312 -20.01 33.23 -9.48
C GLU A 312 -19.65 34.41 -8.57
N GLU A 313 -19.04 35.43 -9.18
CA GLU A 313 -18.81 36.73 -8.57
C GLU A 313 -20.17 37.31 -8.16
N SER A 314 -20.63 36.98 -6.97
CA SER A 314 -21.67 37.74 -6.27
C SER A 314 -21.04 38.48 -5.11
N GLY A 315 -20.15 39.39 -5.49
CA GLY A 315 -19.73 40.55 -4.70
C GLY A 315 -18.84 40.22 -3.51
N TRP A 316 -17.75 40.98 -3.37
CA TRP A 316 -17.38 41.70 -2.16
C TRP A 316 -15.90 42.09 -2.34
N GLU A 317 -15.71 43.39 -2.58
CA GLU A 317 -14.41 44.05 -2.69
C GLU A 317 -13.51 43.81 -1.47
N PRO A 318 -12.18 43.94 -1.61
CA PRO A 318 -11.24 43.65 -0.53
C PRO A 318 -11.25 44.76 0.52
N PHE A 319 -11.65 44.40 1.75
CA PHE A 319 -11.40 45.23 2.93
C PHE A 319 -9.95 45.03 3.39
N PHE A 320 -9.03 45.87 2.90
CA PHE A 320 -7.83 46.23 3.64
C PHE A 320 -7.77 47.76 3.80
N ALA A 321 -8.13 48.25 5.00
CA ALA A 321 -7.60 49.50 5.57
C ALA A 321 -8.00 49.68 7.04
N GLU A 322 -7.11 49.27 7.94
CA GLU A 322 -6.47 50.15 8.94
C GLU A 322 -5.02 49.62 8.98
N TYR A 323 -4.01 50.24 8.38
CA TYR A 323 -3.43 51.55 8.65
C TYR A 323 -2.70 52.08 7.40
N GLY A 324 -2.74 53.39 7.15
CA GLY A 324 -1.64 54.09 6.44
C GLY A 324 -1.92 54.65 5.04
N ARG A 325 -2.08 55.97 4.99
CA ARG A 325 -2.13 56.91 3.83
C ARG A 325 -1.20 56.55 2.63
N TYR A 326 -1.72 56.57 1.40
CA TYR A 326 -1.45 57.58 0.36
C TYR A 326 -2.20 57.27 -0.96
N LYS A 327 -2.70 58.32 -1.62
CA LYS A 327 -3.50 58.32 -2.86
C LYS A 327 -2.68 57.96 -4.11
N ARG A 328 -3.26 57.19 -5.06
CA ARG A 328 -3.41 57.54 -6.51
C ARG A 328 -4.31 56.54 -7.26
N ARG A 329 -5.07 57.05 -8.23
CA ARG A 329 -6.11 56.40 -9.06
C ARG A 329 -5.55 55.49 -10.18
N PRO A 330 -6.37 54.58 -10.76
CA PRO A 330 -5.95 53.51 -11.67
C PRO A 330 -6.08 53.89 -13.16
N GLU A 331 -5.23 53.29 -14.01
CA GLU A 331 -5.44 53.20 -15.46
C GLU A 331 -5.78 51.76 -15.84
N HIS A 332 -6.95 51.60 -16.44
CA HIS A 332 -7.45 50.36 -17.03
C HIS A 332 -6.57 49.88 -18.19
N ARG A 333 -6.21 48.59 -18.20
CA ARG A 333 -5.95 47.86 -19.44
C ARG A 333 -6.46 46.43 -19.34
N ASN A 334 -7.58 46.20 -20.03
CA ASN A 334 -8.12 44.89 -20.39
C ASN A 334 -7.03 43.98 -20.97
N ARG A 335 -6.86 42.80 -20.37
CA ARG A 335 -6.39 41.59 -21.07
C ARG A 335 -7.29 40.43 -20.64
N GLY A 336 -7.87 39.77 -21.63
CA GLY A 336 -8.82 38.68 -21.46
C GLY A 336 -8.26 37.56 -20.59
N HIS A 337 -9.09 37.12 -19.64
CA HIS A 337 -8.82 35.95 -18.82
C HIS A 337 -8.78 34.70 -19.71
N ARG A 338 -7.64 34.01 -19.68
CA ARG A 338 -7.53 32.62 -20.11
C ARG A 338 -8.08 31.75 -18.97
N ASP A 339 -8.89 30.78 -19.33
CA ASP A 339 -9.41 29.76 -18.44
C ASP A 339 -8.26 28.93 -17.85
N GLU A 340 -8.05 29.02 -16.53
CA GLU A 340 -7.01 28.30 -15.79
C GLU A 340 -7.62 27.26 -14.82
N PHE A 341 -6.92 26.12 -14.68
CA PHE A 341 -7.28 24.93 -13.92
C PHE A 341 -7.18 25.13 -12.40
N SER A 342 -8.00 24.41 -11.62
CA SER A 342 -7.90 24.40 -10.15
C SER A 342 -7.24 23.11 -9.64
N SER A 343 -6.01 23.24 -9.14
CA SER A 343 -5.37 22.22 -8.32
C SER A 343 -6.10 22.12 -6.98
N LEU A 344 -6.56 20.93 -6.59
CA LEU A 344 -6.96 20.73 -5.21
C LEU A 344 -5.71 20.74 -4.33
N GLN A 345 -5.75 21.44 -3.20
CA GLN A 345 -4.70 21.44 -2.18
C GLN A 345 -4.65 20.10 -1.39
N CYS A 346 -4.98 18.98 -2.02
CA CYS A 346 -4.82 17.66 -1.44
C CYS A 346 -3.48 17.06 -1.90
N ARG A 347 -2.67 16.64 -0.92
CA ARG A 347 -1.35 16.07 -1.17
C ARG A 347 -1.18 14.77 -0.38
N LEU A 348 -0.52 13.80 -0.98
CA LEU A 348 0.07 12.67 -0.28
C LEU A 348 0.93 13.19 0.88
N PRO A 349 1.08 12.42 1.98
CA PRO A 349 1.79 12.90 3.17
C PRO A 349 3.28 13.16 2.88
N PHE A 350 3.83 12.49 1.87
CA PHE A 350 5.22 12.59 1.45
C PHE A 350 5.35 12.44 -0.08
N GLN A 351 6.51 12.82 -0.63
CA GLN A 351 6.82 12.56 -2.04
C GLN A 351 7.21 11.09 -2.15
N CYS A 352 6.40 10.25 -2.80
CA CYS A 352 6.68 8.83 -2.92
C CYS A 352 6.67 8.30 -4.35
N LEU A 353 7.60 7.39 -4.64
CA LEU A 353 7.71 6.66 -5.90
C LEU A 353 7.57 5.16 -5.66
N GLY A 354 6.97 4.42 -6.59
CA GLY A 354 6.80 2.97 -6.46
C GLY A 354 5.91 2.58 -5.27
N HIS A 355 5.10 3.51 -4.78
CA HIS A 355 4.01 3.24 -3.86
C HIS A 355 2.80 2.73 -4.64
N LYS A 356 1.89 2.05 -3.96
CA LYS A 356 0.56 1.79 -4.50
C LYS A 356 -0.49 2.42 -3.61
N THR A 357 -1.57 2.90 -4.22
CA THR A 357 -2.75 3.32 -3.48
C THR A 357 -3.96 2.46 -3.82
N ALA A 358 -4.92 2.40 -2.91
CA ALA A 358 -6.16 1.67 -3.08
C ALA A 358 -7.30 2.42 -2.37
N ILE A 359 -8.53 2.32 -2.88
CA ILE A 359 -9.71 2.92 -2.26
C ILE A 359 -10.60 1.82 -1.72
N LEU A 360 -10.78 1.79 -0.40
CA LEU A 360 -11.62 0.81 0.29
C LEU A 360 -12.41 1.52 1.39
N ASN A 361 -13.73 1.31 1.42
CA ASN A 361 -14.64 1.88 2.42
C ASN A 361 -14.53 3.40 2.56
N HIS A 362 -14.46 4.14 1.45
CA HIS A 362 -14.26 5.60 1.40
C HIS A 362 -12.93 6.10 2.01
N HIS A 363 -11.95 5.21 2.17
CA HIS A 363 -10.60 5.57 2.62
C HIS A 363 -9.59 5.34 1.51
N LEU A 364 -8.66 6.29 1.36
CA LEU A 364 -7.48 6.15 0.54
C LEU A 364 -6.40 5.47 1.37
N TRP A 365 -5.98 4.30 0.91
CA TRP A 365 -4.88 3.54 1.46
C TRP A 365 -3.62 3.81 0.64
N LEU A 366 -2.51 4.07 1.31
CA LEU A 366 -1.20 4.29 0.70
C LEU A 366 -0.21 3.30 1.30
N VAL A 367 0.31 2.40 0.46
CA VAL A 367 1.17 1.30 0.88
C VAL A 367 2.57 1.49 0.30
N GLY A 368 3.57 1.47 1.18
CA GLY A 368 4.97 1.37 0.82
C GLY A 368 5.50 2.51 -0.07
N GLY A 369 6.48 2.17 -0.90
CA GLY A 369 7.18 3.08 -1.81
C GLY A 369 8.51 3.62 -1.26
N VAL A 370 9.18 4.40 -2.09
CA VAL A 370 10.40 5.15 -1.74
C VAL A 370 10.01 6.60 -1.49
N ILE A 371 10.29 7.11 -0.29
CA ILE A 371 10.02 8.48 0.11
C ILE A 371 11.22 9.36 -0.25
N PHE A 372 10.93 10.55 -0.77
CA PHE A 372 11.90 11.59 -1.12
C PHE A 372 11.73 12.79 -0.19
N ASN A 373 12.82 13.20 0.45
CA ASN A 373 12.94 14.41 1.25
C ASN A 373 14.11 15.22 0.68
N GLY A 374 13.85 15.95 -0.41
CA GLY A 374 14.91 16.59 -1.19
C GLY A 374 15.85 15.54 -1.82
N PRO A 375 17.18 15.60 -1.59
CA PRO A 375 18.11 14.61 -2.14
C PRO A 375 18.09 13.27 -1.39
N GLN A 376 17.58 13.25 -0.15
CA GLN A 376 17.54 12.05 0.69
C GLN A 376 16.39 11.14 0.28
N ARG A 377 16.65 9.82 0.34
CA ARG A 377 15.70 8.77 0.01
C ARG A 377 15.56 7.83 1.20
N SER A 378 14.33 7.48 1.57
CA SER A 378 14.04 6.48 2.59
C SER A 378 13.00 5.48 2.09
N LEU A 379 13.03 4.27 2.63
CA LEU A 379 12.14 3.20 2.24
C LEU A 379 10.93 3.19 3.19
N ASN A 380 9.73 3.12 2.63
CA ASN A 380 8.49 3.15 3.42
C ASN A 380 7.99 1.73 3.70
N ALA A 381 7.90 1.36 4.97
CA ALA A 381 7.26 0.13 5.42
C ALA A 381 5.80 0.33 5.83
N SER A 382 5.31 1.56 5.88
CA SER A 382 4.01 1.88 6.48
C SER A 382 2.84 1.73 5.52
N ILE A 383 1.73 1.22 6.06
CA ILE A 383 0.39 1.23 5.47
C ILE A 383 -0.35 2.43 6.08
N HIS A 384 -0.58 3.45 5.27
CA HIS A 384 -1.29 4.66 5.67
C HIS A 384 -2.74 4.60 5.22
N MET A 385 -3.61 5.25 5.99
CA MET A 385 -5.02 5.42 5.67
C MET A 385 -5.41 6.88 5.86
N SER A 386 -6.13 7.44 4.89
CA SER A 386 -6.77 8.75 5.01
C SER A 386 -8.23 8.66 4.57
N PRO A 387 -9.19 9.20 5.34
CA PRO A 387 -10.57 9.31 4.87
C PRO A 387 -10.65 10.20 3.63
N ILE A 388 -11.47 9.82 2.65
CA ILE A 388 -11.76 10.63 1.45
C ILE A 388 -12.99 11.51 1.76
N HIS A 389 -12.87 12.45 2.70
CA HIS A 389 -13.93 13.42 3.02
C HIS A 389 -13.48 14.84 2.69
N SER A 390 -14.06 15.41 1.63
CA SER A 390 -13.88 16.81 1.18
C SER A 390 -12.41 17.23 0.91
N PRO A 391 -12.12 17.99 -0.15
CA PRO A 391 -10.75 18.23 -0.64
C PRO A 391 -9.70 18.86 0.30
N HIS A 392 -10.04 19.21 1.55
CA HIS A 392 -9.30 20.18 2.35
C HIS A 392 -8.55 19.61 3.57
N ALA A 393 -8.72 18.33 3.92
CA ALA A 393 -8.01 17.75 5.08
C ALA A 393 -7.83 16.23 4.97
N TYR A 394 -6.84 15.78 4.18
CA TYR A 394 -6.38 14.40 4.24
C TYR A 394 -5.39 14.25 5.41
N SER A 395 -5.84 13.69 6.53
CA SER A 395 -4.96 13.30 7.62
C SER A 395 -4.58 11.82 7.46
N PHE A 396 -3.39 11.56 6.93
CA PHE A 396 -2.88 10.20 6.81
C PHE A 396 -2.48 9.67 8.19
N VAL A 397 -3.06 8.54 8.57
CA VAL A 397 -2.74 7.81 9.80
C VAL A 397 -2.06 6.50 9.44
N VAL A 398 -0.91 6.23 10.07
CA VAL A 398 -0.25 4.92 9.95
C VAL A 398 -1.11 3.89 10.67
N LYS A 399 -1.53 2.85 9.95
CA LYS A 399 -2.31 1.75 10.52
C LYS A 399 -1.46 0.56 10.93
N CYS A 400 -0.49 0.22 10.09
CA CYS A 400 0.40 -0.92 10.30
C CYS A 400 1.74 -0.66 9.59
N ARG A 401 2.81 -1.36 10.01
CA ARG A 401 4.10 -1.39 9.34
C ARG A 401 4.42 -2.81 8.87
N MET A 402 4.86 -2.93 7.63
CA MET A 402 5.34 -4.17 7.03
C MET A 402 6.69 -4.57 7.65
N PRO A 403 7.00 -5.88 7.76
CA PRO A 403 8.28 -6.35 8.33
C PRO A 403 9.50 -5.80 7.59
N LYS A 404 9.39 -5.65 6.26
CA LYS A 404 10.36 -4.97 5.41
C LYS A 404 9.63 -3.90 4.59
N PRO A 405 10.28 -2.77 4.30
CA PRO A 405 9.76 -1.83 3.32
C PRO A 405 9.49 -2.52 1.98
N LEU A 406 8.47 -2.08 1.26
CA LEU A 406 8.19 -2.58 -0.09
C LEU A 406 7.89 -1.42 -1.02
N SER A 407 8.51 -1.43 -2.19
CA SER A 407 8.26 -0.51 -3.30
C SER A 407 8.11 -1.30 -4.58
N PHE A 408 7.48 -0.72 -5.61
CA PHE A 408 7.27 -1.38 -6.90
C PHE A 408 6.49 -2.71 -6.81
N HIS A 409 5.68 -2.85 -5.76
CA HIS A 409 4.84 -4.01 -5.48
C HIS A 409 3.48 -3.89 -6.18
N GLY A 410 2.78 -5.01 -6.33
CA GLY A 410 1.36 -5.06 -6.66
C GLY A 410 0.48 -4.86 -5.42
N LEU A 411 -0.71 -4.26 -5.60
CA LEU A 411 -1.65 -4.01 -4.52
C LEU A 411 -3.08 -4.21 -5.02
N GLU A 412 -3.81 -5.15 -4.43
CA GLU A 412 -5.23 -5.40 -4.75
C GLU A 412 -6.09 -5.51 -3.51
N ILE A 413 -7.37 -5.18 -3.67
CA ILE A 413 -8.38 -5.31 -2.61
C ILE A 413 -9.13 -6.64 -2.80
N VAL A 414 -9.07 -7.52 -1.80
CA VAL A 414 -9.85 -8.77 -1.75
C VAL A 414 -10.70 -8.78 -0.48
N GLY A 415 -12.01 -8.59 -0.65
CA GLY A 415 -12.92 -8.38 0.48
C GLY A 415 -12.53 -7.12 1.29
N ASN A 416 -12.22 -7.31 2.58
CA ASN A 416 -11.73 -6.25 3.47
C ASN A 416 -10.20 -6.27 3.67
N GLU A 417 -9.47 -7.01 2.82
CA GLU A 417 -8.02 -7.16 2.92
C GLU A 417 -7.30 -6.44 1.78
N LEU A 418 -6.18 -5.81 2.10
CA LEU A 418 -5.20 -5.33 1.13
C LEU A 418 -4.17 -6.44 0.92
N LEU A 419 -4.09 -6.94 -0.31
CA LEU A 419 -3.11 -7.95 -0.72
C LEU A 419 -1.93 -7.25 -1.40
N ILE A 420 -0.74 -7.37 -0.79
CA ILE A 420 0.50 -6.71 -1.19
C ILE A 420 1.42 -7.80 -1.76
N ILE A 421 1.86 -7.63 -3.01
CA ILE A 421 2.45 -8.73 -3.79
C ILE A 421 3.80 -8.29 -4.37
N GLY A 422 4.87 -9.01 -4.03
CA GLY A 422 6.21 -8.82 -4.57
C GLY A 422 6.79 -7.44 -4.29
N GLY A 423 7.52 -6.90 -5.27
CA GLY A 423 8.18 -5.60 -5.20
C GLY A 423 9.64 -5.70 -4.81
N SER A 424 10.18 -4.64 -4.22
CA SER A 424 11.56 -4.53 -3.78
C SER A 424 11.68 -3.97 -2.38
N THR A 425 12.59 -4.56 -1.59
CA THR A 425 12.87 -4.14 -0.21
C THR A 425 13.88 -3.00 -0.12
N THR A 426 14.74 -2.85 -1.13
CA THR A 426 15.75 -1.80 -1.21
C THR A 426 15.38 -0.68 -2.18
N GLY A 427 14.28 -0.84 -2.92
CA GLY A 427 13.86 0.08 -3.99
C GLY A 427 14.73 0.01 -5.24
N ARG A 428 15.52 -1.07 -5.37
CA ARG A 428 16.35 -1.35 -6.54
C ARG A 428 15.69 -2.41 -7.40
N MET A 429 15.80 -2.27 -8.71
CA MET A 429 15.22 -3.22 -9.66
C MET A 429 15.86 -4.62 -9.60
N CYS A 430 17.07 -4.75 -9.03
CA CYS A 430 17.77 -6.03 -8.84
C CYS A 430 17.50 -6.70 -7.49
N ASP A 431 16.54 -6.19 -6.72
CA ASP A 431 16.15 -6.72 -5.41
C ASP A 431 14.64 -6.99 -5.41
N ALA A 432 14.19 -7.78 -6.38
CA ALA A 432 12.86 -8.34 -6.43
C ALA A 432 12.67 -9.32 -5.26
N VAL A 433 11.47 -9.32 -4.66
CA VAL A 433 11.07 -10.28 -3.63
C VAL A 433 9.83 -11.06 -4.04
N SER A 434 9.66 -12.27 -3.51
CA SER A 434 8.47 -13.11 -3.73
C SER A 434 7.42 -12.95 -2.63
N THR A 435 7.63 -12.02 -1.69
CA THR A 435 6.78 -11.82 -0.51
C THR A 435 5.34 -11.49 -0.91
N VAL A 436 4.38 -12.14 -0.24
CA VAL A 436 2.95 -11.79 -0.32
C VAL A 436 2.46 -11.50 1.09
N LEU A 437 1.89 -10.32 1.31
CA LEU A 437 1.31 -9.91 2.59
C LEU A 437 -0.18 -9.65 2.43
N SER A 438 -0.96 -10.05 3.44
CA SER A 438 -2.38 -9.72 3.55
C SER A 438 -2.58 -8.86 4.79
N TYR A 439 -3.14 -7.67 4.58
CA TYR A 439 -3.47 -6.73 5.65
C TYR A 439 -4.98 -6.59 5.77
N ASN A 440 -5.53 -7.02 6.90
CA ASN A 440 -6.95 -6.98 7.16
C ASN A 440 -7.35 -5.61 7.75
N THR A 441 -8.09 -4.82 6.98
CA THR A 441 -8.42 -3.43 7.34
C THR A 441 -9.37 -3.30 8.53
N ALA A 442 -10.15 -4.33 8.85
CA ALA A 442 -11.09 -4.33 9.97
C ALA A 442 -10.41 -4.69 11.31
N THR A 443 -9.45 -5.61 11.28
CA THR A 443 -8.74 -6.10 12.48
C THR A 443 -7.38 -5.45 12.71
N ASN A 444 -6.90 -4.66 11.74
CA ASN A 444 -5.55 -4.09 11.71
C ASN A 444 -4.43 -5.15 11.81
N ALA A 445 -4.71 -6.38 11.37
CA ALA A 445 -3.77 -7.48 11.40
C ALA A 445 -3.06 -7.62 10.05
N LEU A 446 -1.73 -7.69 10.09
CA LEU A 446 -0.88 -8.01 8.95
C LEU A 446 -0.36 -9.43 9.09
N ARG A 447 -0.38 -10.19 7.99
CA ARG A 447 0.20 -11.55 7.94
C ARG A 447 0.93 -11.79 6.64
N GLY A 448 1.98 -12.61 6.71
CA GLY A 448 2.58 -13.22 5.53
C GLY A 448 1.70 -14.34 4.97
N LEU A 449 1.59 -14.41 3.64
CA LEU A 449 0.97 -15.53 2.93
C LEU A 449 2.05 -16.34 2.19
N ARG A 450 1.62 -17.41 1.50
CA ARG A 450 2.54 -18.21 0.67
C ARG A 450 3.15 -17.29 -0.40
N PRO A 451 4.49 -17.27 -0.55
CA PRO A 451 5.17 -16.41 -1.51
C PRO A 451 4.87 -16.80 -2.96
N LEU A 452 5.21 -15.90 -3.88
CA LEU A 452 5.23 -16.16 -5.31
C LEU A 452 6.23 -17.26 -5.67
N PRO A 453 6.06 -17.96 -6.82
CA PRO A 453 6.97 -19.02 -7.25
C PRO A 453 8.42 -18.54 -7.42
N PHE A 454 8.61 -17.27 -7.77
CA PHE A 454 9.90 -16.61 -7.83
C PHE A 454 9.78 -15.12 -7.53
N PRO A 455 10.89 -14.42 -7.20
CA PRO A 455 10.88 -12.99 -6.89
C PRO A 455 10.54 -12.12 -8.10
N MET A 456 9.65 -11.15 -7.90
CA MET A 456 9.14 -10.28 -8.97
C MET A 456 8.87 -8.86 -8.46
N LEU A 457 9.09 -7.85 -9.29
CA LEU A 457 8.65 -6.47 -9.08
C LEU A 457 8.09 -5.87 -10.38
N ASP A 458 7.56 -4.64 -10.30
CA ASP A 458 7.07 -3.87 -11.46
C ASP A 458 5.97 -4.59 -12.26
N MET A 459 5.27 -5.53 -11.61
CA MET A 459 4.14 -6.25 -12.17
C MET A 459 2.88 -5.37 -12.20
N ALA A 460 1.98 -5.67 -13.13
CA ALA A 460 0.60 -5.25 -13.02
C ALA A 460 -0.20 -6.30 -12.22
N THR A 461 -1.18 -5.83 -11.44
CA THR A 461 -2.12 -6.69 -10.72
C THR A 461 -3.55 -6.29 -11.07
N VAL A 462 -4.46 -7.26 -11.10
CA VAL A 462 -5.91 -7.02 -11.19
C VAL A 462 -6.68 -8.03 -10.35
N LYS A 463 -7.73 -7.59 -9.67
CA LYS A 463 -8.65 -8.46 -8.93
C LYS A 463 -9.59 -9.21 -9.87
N HIS A 464 -9.67 -10.53 -9.74
CA HIS A 464 -10.65 -11.37 -10.44
C HIS A 464 -11.44 -12.24 -9.45
N GLY A 465 -12.69 -11.86 -9.16
CA GLY A 465 -13.49 -12.50 -8.13
C GLY A 465 -12.86 -12.34 -6.74
N ASP A 466 -12.57 -13.47 -6.07
CA ASP A 466 -11.83 -13.50 -4.80
C ASP A 466 -10.31 -13.71 -4.98
N ASP A 467 -9.84 -13.79 -6.23
CA ASP A 467 -8.45 -14.07 -6.58
C ASP A 467 -7.77 -12.84 -7.20
N VAL A 468 -6.44 -12.88 -7.35
CA VAL A 468 -5.67 -11.81 -7.97
C VAL A 468 -4.85 -12.34 -9.14
N ILE A 469 -4.88 -11.65 -10.27
CA ILE A 469 -4.05 -11.97 -11.43
C ILE A 469 -2.83 -11.05 -11.40
N ILE A 470 -1.65 -11.64 -11.54
CA ILE A 470 -0.33 -11.00 -11.49
C ILE A 470 0.29 -11.15 -12.88
N ILE A 471 0.72 -10.03 -13.46
CA ILE A 471 1.00 -9.94 -14.90
C ILE A 471 2.35 -9.26 -15.12
N GLY A 472 3.26 -9.97 -15.78
CA GLY A 472 4.55 -9.42 -16.22
C GLY A 472 5.47 -9.03 -15.06
N GLY A 473 6.18 -7.92 -15.21
CA GLY A 473 7.20 -7.42 -14.29
C GLY A 473 8.61 -7.85 -14.69
N SER A 474 9.51 -7.82 -13.72
CA SER A 474 10.90 -8.27 -13.86
C SER A 474 11.37 -9.05 -12.63
N ASN A 475 12.37 -9.91 -12.83
CA ASN A 475 13.00 -10.72 -11.76
C ASN A 475 14.44 -10.25 -11.45
N ASN A 476 15.10 -10.96 -10.54
CA ASN A 476 16.48 -10.65 -10.12
C ASN A 476 17.54 -10.94 -11.18
N ASP A 477 17.20 -11.67 -12.25
CA ASP A 477 18.08 -11.96 -13.37
C ASP A 477 18.03 -10.86 -14.45
N ASP A 478 17.39 -9.72 -14.14
CA ASP A 478 17.15 -8.59 -15.07
C ASP A 478 16.40 -9.05 -16.33
N GLU A 479 15.54 -10.07 -16.17
CA GLU A 479 14.64 -10.57 -17.21
C GLU A 479 13.28 -9.87 -17.11
N TYR A 480 12.80 -9.38 -18.25
CA TYR A 480 11.43 -8.91 -18.43
C TYR A 480 10.51 -10.09 -18.66
N LEU A 481 9.38 -10.11 -17.97
CA LEU A 481 8.54 -11.29 -17.91
C LEU A 481 7.29 -11.13 -18.77
N ASN A 482 6.88 -12.22 -19.43
CA ASN A 482 5.55 -12.36 -20.01
C ASN A 482 4.65 -13.30 -19.17
N THR A 483 5.14 -13.74 -18.01
CA THR A 483 4.45 -14.71 -17.16
C THR A 483 3.21 -14.11 -16.52
N VAL A 484 2.16 -14.92 -16.41
CA VAL A 484 0.93 -14.55 -15.72
C VAL A 484 0.59 -15.61 -14.68
N PHE A 485 0.31 -15.16 -13.46
CA PHE A 485 -0.13 -16.00 -12.37
C PHE A 485 -1.50 -15.58 -11.87
N LYS A 486 -2.30 -16.56 -11.48
CA LYS A 486 -3.49 -16.36 -10.66
C LYS A 486 -3.17 -16.78 -9.22
N TYR A 487 -3.13 -15.81 -8.32
CA TYR A 487 -3.00 -16.04 -6.89
C TYR A 487 -4.38 -16.33 -6.29
N ASN A 488 -4.60 -17.58 -5.89
CA ASN A 488 -5.83 -17.94 -5.19
C ASN A 488 -5.75 -17.49 -3.73
N HIS A 489 -6.54 -16.49 -3.34
CA HIS A 489 -6.43 -15.87 -2.01
C HIS A 489 -6.80 -16.85 -0.88
N LYS A 490 -7.79 -17.71 -1.12
CA LYS A 490 -8.27 -18.68 -0.12
C LYS A 490 -7.30 -19.85 0.09
N LYS A 491 -6.81 -20.43 -1.01
CA LYS A 491 -5.86 -21.56 -1.02
C LYS A 491 -4.41 -21.12 -0.75
N ARG A 492 -4.10 -19.83 -0.95
CA ARG A 492 -2.76 -19.24 -0.83
C ARG A 492 -1.78 -19.94 -1.78
N GLU A 493 -2.18 -20.08 -3.04
CA GLU A 493 -1.42 -20.80 -4.06
C GLU A 493 -1.44 -20.03 -5.38
N CYS A 494 -0.33 -20.10 -6.11
CA CYS A 494 -0.22 -19.55 -7.45
C CYS A 494 -0.52 -20.62 -8.48
N GLU A 495 -1.44 -20.32 -9.40
CA GLU A 495 -1.69 -21.08 -10.61
C GLU A 495 -1.06 -20.33 -11.79
N GLN A 496 -0.25 -21.02 -12.60
CA GLN A 496 0.32 -20.42 -13.80
C GLN A 496 -0.73 -20.40 -14.92
N LEU A 497 -0.95 -19.21 -15.48
CA LEU A 497 -1.81 -19.01 -16.64
C LEU A 497 -0.96 -18.87 -17.93
N PRO A 498 -1.56 -18.99 -19.12
CA PRO A 498 -0.86 -18.69 -20.36
C PRO A 498 -0.19 -17.31 -20.33
N GLY A 499 1.09 -17.27 -20.69
CA GLY A 499 1.85 -16.02 -20.73
C GLY A 499 1.43 -15.09 -21.86
N MET A 500 1.69 -13.79 -21.69
CA MET A 500 1.53 -12.78 -22.73
C MET A 500 2.41 -13.07 -23.95
N LYS A 501 2.05 -12.50 -25.10
CA LYS A 501 2.87 -12.56 -26.31
C LYS A 501 4.12 -11.70 -26.17
N HIS A 502 4.00 -10.52 -25.57
CA HIS A 502 5.12 -9.61 -25.34
C HIS A 502 5.54 -9.64 -23.86
N LYS A 503 6.85 -9.61 -23.60
CA LYS A 503 7.40 -9.40 -22.24
C LYS A 503 7.14 -7.95 -21.83
N ARG A 504 6.72 -7.71 -20.57
CA ARG A 504 6.36 -6.36 -20.10
C ARG A 504 6.74 -6.16 -18.64
N SER A 505 7.56 -5.15 -18.34
CA SER A 505 7.69 -4.56 -16.99
C SER A 505 7.07 -3.16 -16.96
N GLU A 506 6.57 -2.72 -15.80
CA GLU A 506 5.91 -1.42 -15.61
C GLU A 506 4.75 -1.18 -16.60
N CYS A 507 4.01 -2.25 -16.92
CA CYS A 507 2.78 -2.18 -17.70
C CYS A 507 1.58 -1.84 -16.79
N ALA A 508 0.46 -1.45 -17.39
CA ALA A 508 -0.81 -1.37 -16.69
C ALA A 508 -1.75 -2.49 -17.14
N ALA A 509 -2.59 -2.92 -16.22
CA ALA A 509 -3.65 -3.87 -16.52
C ALA A 509 -4.97 -3.42 -15.89
N VAL A 510 -6.07 -3.74 -16.57
CA VAL A 510 -7.44 -3.58 -16.07
C VAL A 510 -8.25 -4.83 -16.43
N ILE A 511 -9.33 -5.09 -15.69
CA ILE A 511 -10.22 -6.22 -15.93
C ILE A 511 -11.65 -5.71 -16.16
N SER A 512 -12.30 -6.13 -17.25
CA SER A 512 -13.72 -5.92 -17.51
C SER A 512 -14.40 -7.26 -17.80
N GLY A 513 -15.39 -7.61 -16.97
CA GLY A 513 -16.00 -8.94 -17.02
C GLY A 513 -14.96 -10.03 -16.83
N ASN A 514 -14.84 -10.93 -17.82
CA ASN A 514 -13.89 -12.04 -17.82
C ASN A 514 -12.66 -11.79 -18.74
N LYS A 515 -12.39 -10.53 -19.08
CA LYS A 515 -11.29 -10.14 -19.97
C LYS A 515 -10.31 -9.23 -19.24
N VAL A 516 -9.04 -9.57 -19.28
CA VAL A 516 -7.92 -8.80 -18.73
C VAL A 516 -7.20 -8.09 -19.86
N PHE A 517 -7.10 -6.77 -19.78
CA PHE A 517 -6.46 -5.93 -20.76
C PHE A 517 -5.13 -5.46 -20.20
N VAL A 518 -4.04 -5.68 -20.93
CA VAL A 518 -2.68 -5.31 -20.55
C VAL A 518 -2.10 -4.40 -21.62
N MET A 519 -1.52 -3.29 -21.20
CA MET A 519 -1.08 -2.24 -22.12
C MET A 519 0.21 -1.59 -21.67
N GLY A 520 0.96 -1.11 -22.66
CA GLY A 520 2.24 -0.44 -22.46
C GLY A 520 3.29 -1.32 -21.78
N GLY A 521 4.23 -0.66 -21.11
CA GLY A 521 5.35 -1.30 -20.45
C GLY A 521 6.65 -1.17 -21.26
N TYR A 522 7.70 -1.80 -20.73
CA TYR A 522 9.03 -1.79 -21.33
C TYR A 522 9.60 -3.21 -21.39
N ASN A 523 10.36 -3.49 -22.43
CA ASN A 523 11.23 -4.65 -22.53
C ASN A 523 12.52 -4.31 -23.31
N LYS A 524 13.50 -5.22 -23.26
CA LYS A 524 14.81 -5.01 -23.93
C LYS A 524 14.72 -5.14 -25.44
N GLU A 525 13.78 -5.95 -25.93
CA GLU A 525 13.67 -6.34 -27.33
C GLU A 525 13.05 -5.25 -28.20
N GLN A 526 12.05 -4.55 -27.68
CA GLN A 526 11.24 -3.57 -28.41
C GLN A 526 11.32 -2.17 -27.79
N GLY A 527 11.85 -2.04 -26.56
CA GLY A 527 11.88 -0.77 -25.85
C GLY A 527 10.54 -0.47 -25.20
N TYR A 528 10.03 0.76 -25.41
CA TYR A 528 8.70 1.14 -24.92
C TYR A 528 7.62 0.50 -25.78
N LEU A 529 6.57 0.00 -25.13
CA LEU A 529 5.48 -0.66 -25.83
C LEU A 529 4.28 0.29 -25.97
N SER A 530 3.67 0.27 -27.14
CA SER A 530 2.30 0.77 -27.37
C SER A 530 1.29 -0.37 -27.53
N SER A 531 1.77 -1.62 -27.62
CA SER A 531 0.93 -2.79 -27.86
C SER A 531 -0.02 -3.06 -26.71
N VAL A 532 -1.20 -3.59 -27.05
CA VAL A 532 -2.27 -3.88 -26.11
C VAL A 532 -2.70 -5.32 -26.33
N GLU A 533 -2.81 -6.07 -25.25
CA GLU A 533 -3.17 -7.48 -25.26
C GLU A 533 -4.38 -7.72 -24.35
N CYS A 534 -5.30 -8.57 -24.79
CA CYS A 534 -6.48 -8.98 -24.05
C CYS A 534 -6.43 -10.48 -23.79
N PHE A 535 -6.39 -10.87 -22.52
CA PHE A 535 -6.54 -12.25 -22.11
C PHE A 535 -7.99 -12.55 -21.77
N ASP A 536 -8.55 -13.55 -22.44
CA ASP A 536 -9.87 -14.08 -22.12
C ASP A 536 -9.71 -15.23 -21.11
N LEU A 537 -10.25 -15.05 -19.90
CA LEU A 537 -10.08 -16.00 -18.81
C LEU A 537 -10.88 -17.30 -18.99
N GLU A 538 -11.88 -17.32 -19.86
CA GLU A 538 -12.70 -18.51 -20.13
C GLU A 538 -12.04 -19.39 -21.18
N SER A 539 -11.66 -18.80 -22.32
CA SER A 539 -10.96 -19.51 -23.39
C SER A 539 -9.47 -19.71 -23.11
N GLN A 540 -8.89 -18.95 -22.17
CA GLN A 540 -7.46 -18.90 -21.87
C GLN A 540 -6.60 -18.51 -23.07
N ILE A 541 -7.11 -17.61 -23.92
CA ILE A 541 -6.42 -17.16 -25.13
C ILE A 541 -6.11 -15.67 -25.03
N TRP A 542 -4.91 -15.30 -25.51
CA TRP A 542 -4.49 -13.93 -25.71
C TRP A 542 -4.86 -13.43 -27.11
N HIS A 543 -5.41 -12.22 -27.18
CA HIS A 543 -5.71 -11.50 -28.40
C HIS A 543 -4.96 -10.17 -28.42
N GLU A 544 -4.33 -9.84 -29.55
CA GLU A 544 -3.82 -8.48 -29.76
C GLU A 544 -4.97 -7.52 -30.07
N LEU A 545 -4.90 -6.33 -29.50
CA LEU A 545 -5.83 -5.23 -29.71
C LEU A 545 -5.11 -4.05 -30.38
N PRO A 546 -5.86 -3.05 -30.90
CA PRO A 546 -5.27 -1.83 -31.43
C PRO A 546 -4.32 -1.18 -30.42
N SER A 547 -3.12 -0.84 -30.88
CA SER A 547 -2.09 -0.19 -30.06
C SER A 547 -2.51 1.21 -29.60
N MET A 548 -1.97 1.64 -28.46
CA MET A 548 -2.07 3.03 -27.97
C MET A 548 -1.47 4.01 -28.98
N ASN A 549 -1.84 5.30 -28.91
CA ASN A 549 -1.31 6.30 -29.83
C ASN A 549 0.17 6.65 -29.57
N GLU A 550 0.69 6.31 -28.40
CA GLU A 550 2.08 6.50 -28.05
C GLU A 550 2.65 5.29 -27.28
N GLU A 551 3.93 5.03 -27.46
CA GLU A 551 4.67 4.04 -26.68
C GLU A 551 5.02 4.63 -25.31
N LYS A 552 4.73 3.87 -24.24
CA LYS A 552 4.93 4.33 -22.86
C LYS A 552 4.90 3.19 -21.84
N TYR A 553 5.62 3.40 -20.75
CA TYR A 553 5.64 2.54 -19.56
C TYR A 553 5.41 3.36 -18.29
N LYS A 554 5.29 2.68 -17.14
CA LYS A 554 4.94 3.31 -15.84
C LYS A 554 3.63 4.09 -15.93
N ILE A 555 2.70 3.59 -16.73
CA ILE A 555 1.38 4.19 -16.94
C ILE A 555 0.42 3.78 -15.83
N ALA A 556 -0.61 4.61 -15.61
CA ALA A 556 -1.77 4.20 -14.84
C ALA A 556 -2.93 3.90 -15.80
N ALA A 557 -3.76 2.92 -15.48
CA ALA A 557 -4.97 2.61 -16.24
C ALA A 557 -6.14 2.35 -15.29
N VAL A 558 -7.34 2.72 -15.72
CA VAL A 558 -8.57 2.52 -14.96
C VAL A 558 -9.72 2.19 -15.91
N LEU A 559 -10.60 1.28 -15.48
CA LEU A 559 -11.84 1.00 -16.18
C LEU A 559 -12.90 2.03 -15.75
N VAL A 560 -13.55 2.69 -16.71
CA VAL A 560 -14.66 3.61 -16.49
C VAL A 560 -15.94 2.99 -17.06
N PRO A 561 -17.07 2.99 -16.34
CA PRO A 561 -18.30 2.32 -16.76
C PRO A 561 -18.98 2.98 -17.95
#